data_AF-A0A6P2E5G1-F1
#
_entry.id   AF-A0A6P2E5G1-F1
#
_cell.length_a   1.000
_cell.length_b   1.000
_cell.length_c   1.000
_cell.angle_alpha   90.00
_cell.angle_beta   90.00
_cell.angle_gamma   90.00
#
_symmetry.space_group_name_H-M   'P 1'
#
loop_
_entity.id
_entity.type
_entity.pdbx_description
1 polymer ?
#
loop_
_entity_poly.entity_id
_entity_poly.type
_entity_poly.pdbx_seq_one_letter_code
_entity_poly.pdbx_strand_id
1 'polypeptide(L)'
;MRCCCKDLERWAVTVKAGYAWAGSTYRRGGYGVTERLRQLFVRHFGSPRRTLLHGQSYCGAVASKAADLYASVGGKPGPFDGVLLTNGVLGGGNSAYEFRLDLRVVYQYVCRNHPRPEEPQYPLWMGLPKDSTLTRAELAERVKACTGVGLPAAQRTPEQAARLRTVTSVVKVPERTLLAHLNWATWLFQDLVQERLGGRNPFGNIGVVYQGSADDAALNAGVLRYAADPQAQGALALDSRPTGRTSLPTLTLHAIHDPTAFVELESAYRAIRESAGTADRLVQSFSDESEHSYLGEPEYPALFAALLDWIDKGDKPTPASLAVRCAAFEPNFDNGGKDRCRFRPEYRPAPLESRVPAR
;
A
#
# COMPACT_ATOMS: atom_id res chain seq x y z
N MET A 1 -5.19 14.80 10.53
CA MET A 1 -5.67 14.32 9.21
C MET A 1 -7.01 14.96 8.89
N ARG A 2 -7.07 15.94 7.98
CA ARG A 2 -8.32 16.40 7.36
C ARG A 2 -8.66 15.50 6.16
N CYS A 3 -8.80 14.19 6.40
CA CYS A 3 -9.08 13.18 5.34
C CYS A 3 -10.56 13.04 4.99
N CYS A 4 -11.49 13.44 5.88
CA CYS A 4 -12.89 13.03 5.77
C CYS A 4 -13.60 13.48 4.47
N CYS A 5 -13.48 14.75 4.04
CA CYS A 5 -14.24 15.23 2.87
C CYS A 5 -13.73 14.69 1.52
N LYS A 6 -12.41 14.62 1.32
CA LYS A 6 -11.84 14.12 0.06
C LYS A 6 -12.09 12.62 -0.14
N ASP A 7 -12.12 11.85 0.96
CA ASP A 7 -12.46 10.44 0.90
C ASP A 7 -13.97 10.23 0.65
N LEU A 8 -14.84 11.09 1.20
CA LEU A 8 -16.28 11.07 0.92
C LEU A 8 -16.59 11.32 -0.56
N GLU A 9 -15.95 12.32 -1.18
CA GLU A 9 -16.09 12.60 -2.62
C GLU A 9 -15.60 11.42 -3.46
N ARG A 10 -14.43 10.87 -3.11
CA ARG A 10 -13.83 9.73 -3.83
C ARG A 10 -14.72 8.49 -3.82
N TRP A 11 -15.36 8.19 -2.68
CA TRP A 11 -16.18 6.98 -2.54
C TRP A 11 -17.66 7.19 -2.87
N ALA A 12 -18.04 8.36 -3.40
CA ALA A 12 -19.40 8.65 -3.84
C ALA A 12 -19.92 7.65 -4.88
N VAL A 13 -19.04 7.04 -5.68
CA VAL A 13 -19.38 5.94 -6.61
C VAL A 13 -20.13 4.80 -5.91
N THR A 14 -19.79 4.51 -4.65
CA THR A 14 -20.43 3.45 -3.85
C THR A 14 -21.91 3.77 -3.63
N VAL A 15 -22.22 5.02 -3.30
CA VAL A 15 -23.59 5.48 -3.08
C VAL A 15 -24.34 5.61 -4.41
N LYS A 16 -23.70 6.12 -5.47
CA LYS A 16 -24.28 6.15 -6.82
C LYS A 16 -24.65 4.76 -7.33
N ALA A 17 -23.86 3.74 -6.98
CA ALA A 17 -24.12 2.34 -7.30
C ALA A 17 -25.19 1.68 -6.41
N GLY A 18 -25.82 2.43 -5.49
CA GLY A 18 -26.94 1.98 -4.67
C GLY A 18 -26.54 1.36 -3.32
N TYR A 19 -25.29 1.50 -2.90
CA TYR A 19 -24.81 0.94 -1.62
C TYR A 19 -24.78 1.99 -0.50
N ALA A 20 -25.04 1.55 0.73
CA ALA A 20 -24.70 2.33 1.91
C ALA A 20 -23.19 2.28 2.14
N TRP A 21 -22.58 3.45 2.37
CA TRP A 21 -21.15 3.55 2.66
C TRP A 21 -20.93 4.13 4.05
N ALA A 22 -20.00 3.54 4.80
CA ALA A 22 -19.60 4.03 6.11
C ALA A 22 -18.08 3.92 6.25
N GLY A 23 -17.40 5.05 6.49
CA GLY A 23 -15.97 5.13 6.73
C GLY A 23 -15.65 5.43 8.19
N SER A 24 -14.61 4.79 8.74
CA SER A 24 -14.06 5.16 10.04
C SER A 24 -12.61 5.59 9.90
N THR A 25 -12.20 6.56 10.71
CA THR A 25 -10.79 6.86 10.92
C THR A 25 -10.26 5.99 12.05
N TYR A 26 -9.01 5.56 11.94
CA TYR A 26 -8.36 4.72 12.94
C TYR A 26 -8.40 5.31 14.35
N ARG A 27 -8.67 4.48 15.36
CA ARG A 27 -8.69 4.88 16.79
C ARG A 27 -7.31 5.34 17.28
N ARG A 28 -6.23 4.81 16.69
CA ARG A 28 -4.82 5.17 16.86
C ARG A 28 -4.11 4.89 15.54
N GLY A 29 -3.04 5.63 15.18
CA GLY A 29 -2.26 5.34 13.96
C GLY A 29 -1.71 3.90 13.96
N GLY A 30 -1.63 3.24 12.80
CA GLY A 30 -1.20 1.84 12.69
C GLY A 30 -2.34 0.86 12.38
N TYR A 31 -2.09 -0.44 12.52
CA TYR A 31 -2.97 -1.54 12.04
C TYR A 31 -4.17 -1.85 12.95
N GLY A 32 -4.57 -0.92 13.82
CA GLY A 32 -5.66 -1.13 14.77
C GLY A 32 -7.02 -1.26 14.08
N VAL A 33 -7.54 -2.48 13.98
CA VAL A 33 -8.86 -2.77 13.41
C VAL A 33 -9.93 -2.79 14.50
N THR A 34 -11.06 -2.13 14.27
CA THR A 34 -12.27 -2.31 15.09
C THR A 34 -13.51 -2.38 14.21
N GLU A 35 -14.53 -3.09 14.66
CA GLU A 35 -15.83 -3.20 13.98
C GLU A 35 -16.88 -2.20 14.51
N ARG A 36 -16.45 -1.22 15.33
CA ARG A 36 -17.35 -0.29 16.04
C ARG A 36 -18.31 0.49 15.14
N LEU A 37 -17.87 0.88 13.94
CA LEU A 37 -18.70 1.63 13.01
C LEU A 37 -19.89 0.81 12.51
N ARG A 38 -19.68 -0.46 12.14
CA ARG A 38 -20.78 -1.34 11.73
C ARG A 38 -21.74 -1.59 12.89
N GLN A 39 -21.24 -1.80 14.12
CA GLN A 39 -22.11 -1.90 15.30
C GLN A 39 -22.97 -0.65 15.51
N LEU A 40 -22.41 0.55 15.30
CA LEU A 40 -23.16 1.80 15.39
C LEU A 40 -24.23 1.89 14.30
N PHE A 41 -23.88 1.55 13.06
CA PHE A 41 -24.81 1.49 11.94
C PHE A 41 -25.97 0.55 12.25
N VAL A 42 -25.68 -0.68 12.67
CA VAL A 42 -26.71 -1.69 12.98
C VAL A 42 -27.62 -1.25 14.13
N ARG A 43 -27.06 -0.62 15.17
CA ARG A 43 -27.88 -0.08 16.28
C ARG A 43 -28.84 1.03 15.83
N HIS A 44 -28.48 1.81 14.82
CA HIS A 44 -29.28 2.97 14.41
C HIS A 44 -30.21 2.68 13.24
N PHE A 45 -29.79 1.82 12.30
CA PHE A 45 -30.49 1.56 11.04
C PHE A 45 -30.94 0.09 10.88
N GLY A 46 -30.53 -0.82 11.77
CA GLY A 46 -30.79 -2.25 11.65
C GLY A 46 -29.73 -3.02 10.87
N SER A 47 -29.88 -4.34 10.81
CA SER A 47 -28.91 -5.23 10.16
C SER A 47 -29.03 -5.16 8.63
N PRO A 48 -27.94 -4.85 7.90
CA PRO A 48 -27.97 -4.88 6.44
C PRO A 48 -28.07 -6.32 5.93
N ARG A 49 -28.60 -6.49 4.72
CA ARG A 49 -28.66 -7.80 4.04
C ARG A 49 -27.27 -8.40 3.83
N ARG A 50 -26.31 -7.55 3.47
CA ARG A 50 -24.89 -7.87 3.29
C ARG A 50 -24.01 -6.75 3.80
N THR A 51 -22.86 -7.10 4.37
CA THR A 51 -21.81 -6.18 4.80
C THR A 51 -20.51 -6.53 4.08
N LEU A 52 -20.04 -5.64 3.22
CA LEU A 52 -18.75 -5.77 2.55
C LEU A 52 -17.67 -5.03 3.32
N LEU A 53 -16.50 -5.63 3.44
CA LEU A 53 -15.31 -4.99 3.97
C LEU A 53 -14.45 -4.49 2.82
N HIS A 54 -14.27 -3.17 2.69
CA HIS A 54 -13.47 -2.58 1.64
C HIS A 54 -12.25 -1.83 2.19
N GLY A 55 -11.13 -1.93 1.48
CA GLY A 55 -9.90 -1.20 1.81
C GLY A 55 -9.09 -0.80 0.58
N GLN A 56 -8.68 0.46 0.52
CA GLN A 56 -7.80 1.01 -0.51
C GLN A 56 -6.42 1.37 0.06
N SER A 57 -5.33 1.17 -0.68
CA SER A 57 -3.96 1.48 -0.21
C SER A 57 -3.63 0.77 1.11
N TYR A 58 -3.16 1.51 2.11
CA TYR A 58 -2.93 1.05 3.46
C TYR A 58 -4.18 0.43 4.08
N CYS A 59 -5.38 0.97 3.80
CA CYS A 59 -6.63 0.39 4.27
C CYS A 59 -6.87 -1.00 3.68
N GLY A 60 -6.30 -1.33 2.51
CA GLY A 60 -6.31 -2.68 1.96
C GLY A 60 -5.54 -3.68 2.84
N ALA A 61 -4.39 -3.27 3.39
CA ALA A 61 -3.63 -4.08 4.35
C ALA A 61 -4.46 -4.33 5.61
N VAL A 62 -5.05 -3.27 6.16
CA VAL A 62 -5.91 -3.31 7.35
C VAL A 62 -7.14 -4.18 7.10
N ALA A 63 -7.82 -4.02 5.97
CA ALA A 63 -8.98 -4.82 5.60
C ALA A 63 -8.62 -6.31 5.43
N SER A 64 -7.47 -6.63 4.85
CA SER A 64 -7.01 -8.01 4.74
C SER A 64 -6.77 -8.66 6.13
N LYS A 65 -6.22 -7.89 7.09
CA LYS A 65 -6.03 -8.35 8.48
C LYS A 65 -7.35 -8.48 9.22
N ALA A 66 -8.23 -7.50 9.03
CA ALA A 66 -9.58 -7.49 9.60
C ALA A 66 -10.39 -8.71 9.13
N ALA A 67 -10.26 -9.08 7.85
CA ALA A 67 -10.93 -10.23 7.27
C ALA A 67 -10.52 -11.54 7.96
N ASP A 68 -9.27 -11.67 8.42
CA ASP A 68 -8.83 -12.82 9.21
C ASP A 68 -9.36 -12.75 10.65
N LEU A 69 -9.19 -11.60 11.31
CA LEU A 69 -9.60 -11.40 12.71
C LEU A 69 -11.11 -11.56 12.92
N TYR A 70 -11.89 -11.22 11.90
CA TYR A 70 -13.35 -11.23 11.94
C TYR A 70 -13.96 -12.21 10.93
N ALA A 71 -13.21 -13.19 10.41
CA ALA A 71 -13.78 -14.26 9.59
C ALA A 71 -14.81 -15.09 10.38
N SER A 72 -14.44 -15.42 11.63
CA SER A 72 -15.30 -16.09 12.59
C SER A 72 -15.11 -15.46 13.98
N VAL A 73 -16.22 -15.20 14.65
CA VAL A 73 -16.23 -14.62 16.00
C VAL A 73 -17.02 -15.57 16.90
N GLY A 74 -16.35 -16.16 17.90
CA GLY A 74 -16.98 -17.11 18.82
C GLY A 74 -17.53 -18.37 18.15
N GLY A 75 -16.86 -18.87 17.09
CA GLY A 75 -17.27 -20.05 16.34
C GLY A 75 -18.44 -19.83 15.36
N LYS A 76 -18.91 -18.59 15.21
CA LYS A 76 -19.95 -18.20 14.26
C LYS A 76 -19.35 -17.44 13.08
N PRO A 77 -20.03 -17.39 11.91
CA PRO A 77 -19.67 -16.45 10.85
C PRO A 77 -19.53 -15.03 11.41
N GLY A 78 -18.48 -14.34 10.97
CA GLY A 78 -18.23 -12.98 11.39
C GLY A 78 -19.22 -11.95 10.81
N PRO A 79 -18.97 -10.66 11.05
CA PRO A 79 -19.87 -9.58 10.67
C PRO A 79 -19.78 -9.17 9.19
N PHE A 80 -18.88 -9.75 8.42
CA PHE A 80 -18.62 -9.41 7.02
C PHE A 80 -18.95 -10.61 6.12
N ASP A 81 -19.49 -10.33 4.94
CA ASP A 81 -19.87 -11.36 3.95
C ASP A 81 -18.85 -11.49 2.82
N GLY A 82 -18.04 -10.46 2.58
CA GLY A 82 -16.97 -10.49 1.59
C GLY A 82 -16.04 -9.28 1.69
N VAL A 83 -14.94 -9.34 0.94
CA VAL A 83 -13.83 -8.39 1.02
C VAL A 83 -13.49 -7.86 -0.37
N LEU A 84 -13.35 -6.54 -0.48
CA LEU A 84 -12.82 -5.88 -1.66
C LEU A 84 -11.54 -5.11 -1.29
N LEU A 85 -10.43 -5.39 -1.97
CA LEU A 85 -9.15 -4.71 -1.74
C LEU A 85 -8.72 -4.00 -3.03
N THR A 86 -8.40 -2.72 -2.96
CA THR A 86 -8.02 -1.94 -4.16
C THR A 86 -6.67 -1.25 -3.98
N ASN A 87 -5.71 -1.48 -4.88
CA ASN A 87 -4.33 -0.96 -4.77
C ASN A 87 -3.73 -1.20 -3.37
N GLY A 88 -3.94 -2.39 -2.82
CA GLY A 88 -3.66 -2.68 -1.43
C GLY A 88 -2.17 -2.74 -1.11
N VAL A 89 -1.76 -2.22 0.05
CA VAL A 89 -0.40 -2.43 0.62
C VAL A 89 -0.35 -3.82 1.29
N LEU A 90 -0.50 -4.87 0.49
CA LEU A 90 -0.71 -6.24 0.98
C LEU A 90 0.62 -6.93 1.38
N GLY A 91 0.53 -8.14 1.94
CA GLY A 91 1.71 -8.95 2.31
C GLY A 91 2.28 -8.67 3.71
N GLY A 92 1.94 -7.54 4.32
CA GLY A 92 2.38 -7.14 5.66
C GLY A 92 3.45 -6.05 5.65
N GLY A 93 3.58 -5.35 6.77
CA GLY A 93 4.43 -4.18 6.93
C GLY A 93 5.91 -4.47 6.75
N ASN A 94 6.37 -5.68 7.09
CA ASN A 94 7.75 -6.10 6.83
C ASN A 94 8.04 -6.06 5.32
N SER A 95 7.29 -6.79 4.50
CA SER A 95 7.51 -6.84 3.05
C SER A 95 7.19 -5.51 2.35
N ALA A 96 6.13 -4.82 2.76
CA ALA A 96 5.66 -3.62 2.08
C ALA A 96 6.45 -2.35 2.39
N TYR A 97 7.22 -2.33 3.49
CA TYR A 97 7.97 -1.15 3.92
C TYR A 97 9.49 -1.32 3.87
N GLU A 98 10.04 -2.53 3.81
CA GLU A 98 11.49 -2.74 3.89
C GLU A 98 12.26 -1.99 2.79
N PHE A 99 11.73 -1.89 1.56
CA PHE A 99 12.37 -1.11 0.49
C PHE A 99 12.52 0.39 0.82
N ARG A 100 11.73 0.91 1.78
CA ARG A 100 11.90 2.30 2.25
C ARG A 100 13.12 2.46 3.15
N LEU A 101 13.62 1.40 3.80
CA LEU A 101 14.95 1.41 4.40
C LEU A 101 16.02 1.53 3.30
N ASP A 102 15.89 0.73 2.23
CA ASP A 102 16.79 0.82 1.07
C ASP A 102 16.80 2.23 0.48
N LEU A 103 15.62 2.85 0.35
CA LEU A 103 15.50 4.24 -0.04
C LEU A 103 16.28 5.16 0.87
N ARG A 104 16.17 5.02 2.20
CA ARG A 104 16.86 5.89 3.14
C ARG A 104 18.37 5.75 3.05
N VAL A 105 18.90 4.52 2.99
CA VAL A 105 20.37 4.31 2.95
C VAL A 105 20.97 4.75 1.62
N VAL A 106 20.31 4.47 0.49
CA VAL A 106 20.75 4.92 -0.83
C VAL A 106 20.66 6.43 -0.94
N TYR A 107 19.54 7.03 -0.53
CA TYR A 107 19.38 8.48 -0.52
C TYR A 107 20.42 9.15 0.38
N GLN A 108 20.69 8.63 1.58
CA GLN A 108 21.68 9.22 2.48
C GLN A 108 23.11 9.13 1.91
N TYR A 109 23.46 8.01 1.26
CA TYR A 109 24.76 7.90 0.57
C TYR A 109 24.92 8.96 -0.53
N VAL A 110 23.87 9.14 -1.35
CA VAL A 110 23.87 10.04 -2.51
C VAL A 110 23.77 11.52 -2.12
N CYS A 111 22.93 11.85 -1.14
CA CYS A 111 22.54 13.23 -0.82
C CYS A 111 23.17 13.76 0.47
N ARG A 112 23.52 12.87 1.41
CA ARG A 112 24.12 13.20 2.72
C ARG A 112 23.40 14.33 3.46
N ASN A 113 22.08 14.40 3.36
CA ASN A 113 21.30 15.53 3.87
C ASN A 113 20.02 15.14 4.63
N HIS A 114 19.81 13.85 4.94
CA HIS A 114 18.66 13.39 5.72
C HIS A 114 19.02 12.24 6.70
N PRO A 115 19.88 12.52 7.69
CA PRO A 115 20.27 13.87 8.19
C PRO A 115 21.48 14.52 7.49
N ARG A 116 21.66 15.83 7.68
CA ARG A 116 22.85 16.58 7.22
C ARG A 116 24.05 16.33 8.14
N PRO A 117 25.30 16.55 7.68
CA PRO A 117 26.49 16.26 8.49
C PRO A 117 26.58 17.05 9.80
N GLU A 118 26.05 18.27 9.81
CA GLU A 118 26.01 19.15 10.98
C GLU A 118 24.88 18.82 11.98
N GLU A 119 23.96 17.94 11.59
CA GLU A 119 22.85 17.51 12.44
C GLU A 119 23.25 16.27 13.27
N PRO A 120 22.60 16.04 14.43
CA PRO A 120 22.74 14.79 15.14
C PRO A 120 22.45 13.60 14.21
N GLN A 121 23.42 12.72 14.06
CA GLN A 121 23.26 11.51 13.25
C GLN A 121 22.40 10.50 14.01
N TYR A 122 21.52 9.80 13.29
CA TYR A 122 20.63 8.80 13.86
C TYR A 122 20.45 7.61 12.90
N PRO A 123 20.11 6.41 13.42
CA PRO A 123 19.87 5.25 12.57
C PRO A 123 18.69 5.47 11.60
N LEU A 124 18.91 5.28 10.30
CA LEU A 124 17.93 5.68 9.29
C LEU A 124 16.62 4.88 9.32
N TRP A 125 16.66 3.65 9.82
CA TRP A 125 15.48 2.80 9.98
C TRP A 125 14.46 3.36 10.98
N MET A 126 14.86 4.26 11.88
CA MET A 126 13.97 4.86 12.87
C MET A 126 13.10 5.99 12.30
N GLY A 127 13.35 6.42 11.06
CA GLY A 127 12.69 7.57 10.48
C GLY A 127 13.30 8.89 10.94
N LEU A 128 12.83 9.40 12.09
CA LEU A 128 13.33 10.59 12.78
C LEU A 128 13.45 10.33 14.29
N PRO A 129 14.37 11.01 14.99
CA PRO A 129 14.29 11.16 16.45
C PRO A 129 12.94 11.74 16.87
N LYS A 130 12.43 11.35 18.05
CA LYS A 130 11.09 11.74 18.53
C LYS A 130 10.91 13.26 18.68
N ASP A 131 11.99 13.95 19.00
CA ASP A 131 12.10 15.40 19.23
C ASP A 131 12.53 16.18 17.97
N SER A 132 12.64 15.52 16.81
CA SER A 132 12.98 16.20 15.56
C SER A 132 11.93 17.24 15.18
N THR A 133 12.40 18.45 14.87
CA THR A 133 11.57 19.58 14.41
C THR A 133 11.40 19.64 12.88
N LEU A 134 11.99 18.68 12.14
CA LEU A 134 11.96 18.66 10.68
C LEU A 134 10.51 18.66 10.17
N THR A 135 10.23 19.59 9.26
CA THR A 135 8.94 19.71 8.58
C THR A 135 8.96 19.02 7.22
N ARG A 136 7.76 18.72 6.70
CA ARG A 136 7.60 18.17 5.34
C ARG A 136 8.12 19.11 4.25
N ALA A 137 8.02 20.42 4.47
CA ALA A 137 8.54 21.43 3.55
C ALA A 137 10.08 21.40 3.53
N GLU A 138 10.72 21.32 4.70
CA GLU A 138 12.18 21.23 4.77
C GLU A 138 12.72 19.92 4.17
N LEU A 139 12.01 18.80 4.33
CA LEU A 139 12.36 17.57 3.60
C LEU A 139 12.23 17.77 2.08
N ALA A 140 11.17 18.42 1.61
CA ALA A 140 11.01 18.71 0.19
C ALA A 140 12.16 19.56 -0.36
N GLU A 141 12.60 20.58 0.38
CA GLU A 141 13.76 21.40 0.01
C GLU A 141 15.07 20.59 0.02
N ARG A 142 15.29 19.69 0.99
CA ARG A 142 16.45 18.76 0.97
C ARG A 142 16.46 17.88 -0.28
N VAL A 143 15.31 17.33 -0.64
CA VAL A 143 15.17 16.45 -1.81
C VAL A 143 15.39 17.26 -3.09
N LYS A 144 14.76 18.43 -3.22
CA LYS A 144 14.93 19.34 -4.35
C LYS A 144 16.38 19.78 -4.50
N ALA A 145 17.04 20.19 -3.42
CA ALA A 145 18.45 20.58 -3.46
C ALA A 145 19.36 19.44 -3.96
N CYS A 146 19.12 18.21 -3.50
CA CYS A 146 19.93 17.06 -3.89
C CYS A 146 19.68 16.59 -5.33
N THR A 147 18.40 16.54 -5.76
CA THR A 147 17.96 15.77 -6.93
C THR A 147 17.29 16.61 -8.01
N GLY A 148 16.96 17.87 -7.72
CA GLY A 148 16.18 18.74 -8.61
C GLY A 148 14.71 18.35 -8.75
N VAL A 149 14.20 17.42 -7.92
CA VAL A 149 12.76 17.06 -7.90
C VAL A 149 11.91 18.29 -7.60
N GLY A 150 10.85 18.47 -8.38
CA GLY A 150 9.99 19.66 -8.36
C GLY A 150 10.45 20.78 -9.30
N LEU A 151 11.64 20.68 -9.90
CA LEU A 151 12.05 21.53 -11.02
C LEU A 151 11.74 20.84 -12.37
N PRO A 152 11.45 21.61 -13.43
CA PRO A 152 11.50 21.11 -14.80
C PRO A 152 12.85 20.42 -15.09
N ALA A 153 12.84 19.33 -15.85
CA ALA A 153 14.06 18.56 -16.12
C ALA A 153 15.19 19.40 -16.73
N ALA A 154 14.85 20.36 -17.59
CA ALA A 154 15.80 21.29 -18.22
C ALA A 154 16.46 22.28 -17.24
N GLN A 155 15.92 22.44 -16.02
CA GLN A 155 16.45 23.33 -14.99
C GLN A 155 17.31 22.59 -13.94
N ARG A 156 17.47 21.27 -14.06
CA ARG A 156 18.29 20.49 -13.13
C ARG A 156 19.75 20.59 -13.51
N THR A 157 20.64 20.68 -12.52
CA THR A 157 22.07 20.52 -12.79
C THR A 157 22.37 19.08 -13.22
N PRO A 158 23.49 18.85 -13.94
CA PRO A 158 23.93 17.49 -14.28
C PRO A 158 24.04 16.57 -13.06
N GLU A 159 24.51 17.10 -11.92
CA GLU A 159 24.66 16.37 -10.66
C GLU A 159 23.31 16.01 -10.06
N GLN A 160 22.36 16.96 -10.04
CA GLN A 160 20.99 16.70 -9.58
C GLN A 160 20.34 15.57 -10.39
N ALA A 161 20.45 15.65 -11.72
CA ALA A 161 19.93 14.62 -12.61
C ALA A 161 20.61 13.26 -12.39
N ALA A 162 21.93 13.24 -12.18
CA ALA A 162 22.67 12.01 -11.89
C ALA A 162 22.24 11.39 -10.55
N ARG A 163 22.15 12.18 -9.48
CA ARG A 163 21.69 11.73 -8.16
C ARG A 163 20.27 11.18 -8.19
N LEU A 164 19.37 11.87 -8.89
CA LEU A 164 18.01 11.41 -9.10
C LEU A 164 17.97 10.07 -9.83
N ARG A 165 18.73 9.93 -10.93
CA ARG A 165 18.84 8.67 -11.67
C ARG A 165 19.36 7.55 -10.77
N THR A 166 20.40 7.78 -9.98
CA THR A 166 20.92 6.77 -9.03
C THR A 166 19.85 6.32 -8.04
N VAL A 167 19.17 7.25 -7.36
CA VAL A 167 18.16 6.87 -6.35
C VAL A 167 16.99 6.11 -6.99
N THR A 168 16.48 6.58 -8.12
CA THR A 168 15.28 6.01 -8.76
C THR A 168 15.54 4.67 -9.45
N SER A 169 16.72 4.46 -10.02
CA SER A 169 17.11 3.18 -10.63
C SER A 169 17.38 2.09 -9.59
N VAL A 170 18.15 2.40 -8.55
CA VAL A 170 18.53 1.43 -7.51
C VAL A 170 17.33 0.97 -6.69
N VAL A 171 16.48 1.91 -6.27
CA VAL A 171 15.34 1.63 -5.39
C VAL A 171 14.07 1.32 -6.20
N LYS A 172 14.11 1.52 -7.52
CA LYS A 172 13.00 1.29 -8.47
C LYS A 172 11.73 2.09 -8.15
N VAL A 173 11.88 3.26 -7.51
CA VAL A 173 10.78 4.21 -7.23
C VAL A 173 10.78 5.31 -8.29
N PRO A 174 9.65 5.62 -8.95
CA PRO A 174 9.60 6.67 -9.95
C PRO A 174 9.72 8.06 -9.30
N GLU A 175 10.26 9.02 -10.06
CA GLU A 175 10.49 10.40 -9.60
C GLU A 175 9.24 11.02 -8.94
N ARG A 176 8.07 10.86 -9.56
CA ARG A 176 6.81 11.45 -9.11
C ARG A 176 6.37 11.04 -7.70
N THR A 177 6.81 9.89 -7.20
CA THR A 177 6.52 9.42 -5.83
C THR A 177 7.73 9.44 -4.90
N LEU A 178 8.93 9.82 -5.36
CA LEU A 178 10.14 9.82 -4.54
C LEU A 178 9.97 10.60 -3.24
N LEU A 179 9.47 11.84 -3.32
CA LEU A 179 9.22 12.66 -2.13
C LEU A 179 8.18 12.03 -1.19
N ALA A 180 7.13 11.41 -1.73
CA ALA A 180 6.12 10.72 -0.92
C ALA A 180 6.72 9.49 -0.20
N HIS A 181 7.56 8.70 -0.87
CA HIS A 181 8.27 7.59 -0.25
C HIS A 181 9.24 8.05 0.82
N LEU A 182 9.98 9.13 0.61
CA LEU A 182 10.83 9.72 1.65
C LEU A 182 10.00 10.24 2.83
N ASN A 183 8.83 10.85 2.59
CA ASN A 183 7.92 11.24 3.66
C ASN A 183 7.51 10.03 4.53
N TRP A 184 7.11 8.91 3.92
CA TRP A 184 6.79 7.69 4.67
C TRP A 184 8.02 7.09 5.37
N ALA A 185 9.15 7.00 4.67
CA ALA A 185 10.40 6.52 5.25
C ALA A 185 10.95 7.43 6.38
N THR A 186 10.34 8.59 6.60
CA THR A 186 10.67 9.56 7.63
C THR A 186 9.65 9.53 8.77
N TRP A 187 8.41 9.97 8.52
CA TRP A 187 7.40 10.12 9.58
C TRP A 187 6.62 8.84 9.88
N LEU A 188 6.37 7.99 8.87
CA LEU A 188 5.74 6.68 9.15
C LEU A 188 6.73 5.79 9.90
N PHE A 189 8.02 5.81 9.54
CA PHE A 189 9.04 5.07 10.29
C PHE A 189 9.19 5.59 11.71
N GLN A 190 9.17 6.92 11.91
CA GLN A 190 9.18 7.53 13.25
C GLN A 190 8.00 7.04 14.10
N ASP A 191 6.75 7.17 13.61
CA ASP A 191 5.57 6.70 14.36
C ASP A 191 5.64 5.18 14.62
N LEU A 192 5.97 4.39 13.61
CA LEU A 192 6.04 2.94 13.73
C LEU A 192 7.07 2.52 14.80
N VAL A 193 8.28 3.03 14.70
CA VAL A 193 9.38 2.61 15.59
C VAL A 193 9.15 3.12 17.00
N GLN A 194 8.84 4.41 17.17
CA GLN A 194 8.73 5.03 18.48
C GLN A 194 7.46 4.59 19.22
N GLU A 195 6.33 4.54 18.51
CA GLU A 195 5.02 4.40 19.14
C GLU A 195 4.45 2.97 19.05
N ARG A 196 5.03 2.08 18.23
CA ARG A 196 4.54 0.68 18.09
C ARG A 196 5.59 -0.36 18.44
N LEU A 197 6.86 -0.11 18.18
CA LEU A 197 7.94 -1.10 18.38
C LEU A 197 8.83 -0.81 19.60
N GLY A 198 8.54 0.26 20.34
CA GLY A 198 9.29 0.63 21.54
C GLY A 198 10.74 1.01 21.23
N GLY A 199 10.97 1.68 20.09
CA GLY A 199 12.29 2.11 19.65
C GLY A 199 13.13 1.03 18.96
N ARG A 200 12.60 -0.17 18.75
CA ARG A 200 13.34 -1.31 18.15
C ARG A 200 13.26 -1.31 16.62
N ASN A 201 14.29 -1.83 15.97
CA ASN A 201 14.44 -1.81 14.51
C ASN A 201 13.74 -3.01 13.82
N PRO A 202 12.69 -2.82 13.01
CA PRO A 202 12.06 -3.92 12.27
C PRO A 202 12.68 -4.19 10.88
N PHE A 203 13.65 -3.41 10.42
CA PHE A 203 14.12 -3.44 9.03
C PHE A 203 15.61 -3.81 8.93
N GLY A 204 15.96 -4.58 7.90
CA GLY A 204 17.33 -5.00 7.63
C GLY A 204 17.74 -4.77 6.18
N ASN A 205 19.03 -4.52 5.97
CA ASN A 205 19.61 -4.47 4.63
C ASN A 205 21.03 -5.06 4.55
N ILE A 206 21.43 -5.85 5.55
CA ILE A 206 22.59 -6.73 5.45
C ILE A 206 22.26 -7.83 4.43
N GLY A 207 23.16 -8.11 3.50
CA GLY A 207 22.96 -9.06 2.39
C GLY A 207 22.47 -8.40 1.09
N VAL A 208 21.81 -7.24 1.18
CA VAL A 208 21.24 -6.56 0.02
C VAL A 208 22.30 -6.08 -0.95
N VAL A 209 22.16 -6.41 -2.23
CA VAL A 209 23.03 -5.92 -3.31
C VAL A 209 22.32 -4.83 -4.09
N TYR A 210 22.78 -3.59 -3.93
CA TYR A 210 22.24 -2.44 -4.65
C TYR A 210 22.83 -2.36 -6.06
N GLN A 211 21.99 -2.36 -7.09
CA GLN A 211 22.41 -2.31 -8.48
C GLN A 211 21.70 -1.21 -9.26
N GLY A 212 22.35 -0.68 -10.30
CA GLY A 212 21.77 0.31 -11.21
C GLY A 212 22.30 1.73 -11.01
N SER A 213 23.28 1.93 -10.13
CA SER A 213 24.03 3.17 -10.03
C SER A 213 25.15 3.23 -11.07
N ALA A 214 25.86 4.37 -11.14
CA ALA A 214 27.04 4.50 -11.99
C ALA A 214 28.26 3.71 -11.45
N ASP A 215 28.28 3.41 -10.16
CA ASP A 215 29.32 2.63 -9.48
C ASP A 215 28.70 1.84 -8.33
N ASP A 216 28.20 0.65 -8.65
CA ASP A 216 27.52 -0.23 -7.69
C ASP A 216 28.48 -0.70 -6.59
N ALA A 217 29.78 -0.83 -6.87
CA ALA A 217 30.77 -1.23 -5.86
C ALA A 217 30.94 -0.13 -4.80
N ALA A 218 31.12 1.12 -5.22
CA ALA A 218 31.23 2.25 -4.30
C ALA A 218 29.93 2.49 -3.52
N LEU A 219 28.77 2.33 -4.16
CA LEU A 219 27.48 2.43 -3.48
C LEU A 219 27.36 1.36 -2.38
N ASN A 220 27.57 0.09 -2.70
CA ASN A 220 27.42 -1.00 -1.74
C ASN A 220 28.43 -0.94 -0.60
N ALA A 221 29.63 -0.41 -0.84
CA ALA A 221 30.66 -0.20 0.18
C ALA A 221 30.34 0.96 1.14
N GLY A 222 29.62 1.99 0.68
CA GLY A 222 29.39 3.21 1.46
C GLY A 222 28.00 3.39 2.08
N VAL A 223 27.00 2.61 1.66
CA VAL A 223 25.67 2.63 2.29
C VAL A 223 25.72 2.09 3.72
N LEU A 224 24.89 2.67 4.58
CA LEU A 224 24.70 2.17 5.95
C LEU A 224 24.02 0.80 5.94
N ARG A 225 24.49 -0.11 6.80
CA ARG A 225 23.99 -1.49 6.92
C ARG A 225 23.39 -1.71 8.31
N TYR A 226 22.19 -2.26 8.35
CA TYR A 226 21.42 -2.50 9.57
C TYR A 226 20.95 -3.95 9.63
N ALA A 227 21.12 -4.55 10.81
CA ALA A 227 20.44 -5.78 11.18
C ALA A 227 19.06 -5.44 11.75
N ALA A 228 18.04 -6.18 11.35
CA ALA A 228 16.74 -6.10 11.98
C ALA A 228 16.76 -6.78 13.35
N ASP A 229 16.00 -6.26 14.31
CA ASP A 229 15.68 -6.94 15.56
C ASP A 229 14.56 -7.97 15.28
N PRO A 230 14.81 -9.29 15.46
CA PRO A 230 13.80 -10.31 15.22
C PRO A 230 12.51 -10.13 16.03
N GLN A 231 12.59 -9.56 17.24
CA GLN A 231 11.40 -9.29 18.06
C GLN A 231 10.57 -8.14 17.47
N ALA A 232 11.23 -7.09 16.97
CA ALA A 232 10.55 -5.98 16.31
C ALA A 232 9.94 -6.42 14.97
N GLN A 233 10.62 -7.28 14.21
CA GLN A 233 10.08 -7.89 13.01
C GLN A 233 8.83 -8.73 13.32
N GLY A 234 8.88 -9.56 14.36
CA GLY A 234 7.75 -10.37 14.81
C GLY A 234 6.56 -9.50 15.26
N ALA A 235 6.82 -8.44 16.02
CA ALA A 235 5.79 -7.50 16.47
C ALA A 235 5.11 -6.78 15.28
N LEU A 236 5.91 -6.29 14.31
CA LEU A 236 5.36 -5.68 13.09
C LEU A 236 4.53 -6.70 12.31
N ALA A 237 5.02 -7.92 12.15
CA ALA A 237 4.30 -8.98 11.42
C ALA A 237 2.98 -9.35 12.11
N LEU A 238 2.96 -9.43 13.44
CA LEU A 238 1.76 -9.71 14.22
C LEU A 238 0.64 -8.70 13.94
N ASP A 239 1.00 -7.42 13.89
CA ASP A 239 0.06 -6.33 13.66
C ASP A 239 -0.38 -6.22 12.19
N SER A 240 0.54 -6.46 11.26
CA SER A 240 0.37 -6.05 9.86
C SER A 240 0.17 -7.18 8.87
N ARG A 241 0.74 -8.36 9.12
CA ARG A 241 0.71 -9.47 8.17
C ARG A 241 -0.60 -10.23 8.34
N PRO A 242 -1.41 -10.39 7.27
CA PRO A 242 -2.54 -11.30 7.32
C PRO A 242 -2.02 -12.74 7.44
N THR A 243 -2.73 -13.55 8.21
CA THR A 243 -2.53 -15.01 8.26
C THR A 243 -3.04 -15.68 6.98
N GLY A 244 -3.94 -15.01 6.25
CA GLY A 244 -4.63 -15.58 5.10
C GLY A 244 -5.76 -16.53 5.49
N ARG A 245 -6.03 -16.77 6.77
CA ARG A 245 -7.07 -17.71 7.24
C ARG A 245 -8.44 -17.04 7.29
N THR A 246 -8.99 -16.72 6.13
CA THR A 246 -10.38 -16.27 6.01
C THR A 246 -11.14 -17.00 4.91
N SER A 247 -12.37 -17.43 5.24
CA SER A 247 -13.31 -18.08 4.33
C SER A 247 -14.12 -17.09 3.49
N LEU A 248 -13.97 -15.78 3.74
CA LEU A 248 -14.71 -14.74 3.04
C LEU A 248 -14.29 -14.66 1.56
N PRO A 249 -15.25 -14.64 0.62
CA PRO A 249 -14.99 -14.23 -0.76
C PRO A 249 -14.21 -12.92 -0.81
N THR A 250 -13.05 -12.93 -1.47
CA THR A 250 -12.15 -11.78 -1.56
C THR A 250 -11.85 -11.45 -3.02
N LEU A 251 -12.18 -10.23 -3.44
CA LEU A 251 -11.76 -9.65 -4.72
C LEU A 251 -10.66 -8.62 -4.48
N THR A 252 -9.65 -8.61 -5.37
CA THR A 252 -8.69 -7.51 -5.43
C THR A 252 -8.68 -6.87 -6.81
N LEU A 253 -8.46 -5.56 -6.87
CA LEU A 253 -8.13 -4.80 -8.07
C LEU A 253 -6.87 -3.99 -7.83
N HIS A 254 -5.87 -4.10 -8.70
CA HIS A 254 -4.61 -3.38 -8.55
C HIS A 254 -4.13 -2.80 -9.88
N ALA A 255 -3.82 -1.51 -9.91
CA ALA A 255 -3.18 -0.85 -11.04
C ALA A 255 -1.78 -1.43 -11.29
N ILE A 256 -1.52 -1.87 -12.52
CA ILE A 256 -0.25 -2.49 -12.92
C ILE A 256 0.92 -1.52 -12.72
N HIS A 257 0.70 -0.21 -12.90
CA HIS A 257 1.72 0.83 -12.82
C HIS A 257 1.58 1.70 -11.57
N ASP A 258 0.96 1.17 -10.50
CA ASP A 258 0.86 1.86 -9.22
C ASP A 258 2.26 2.23 -8.68
N PRO A 259 2.56 3.53 -8.53
CA PRO A 259 3.89 3.98 -8.13
C PRO A 259 4.11 3.99 -6.61
N THR A 260 3.09 3.60 -5.82
CA THR A 260 3.06 3.72 -4.36
C THR A 260 2.96 2.37 -3.67
N ALA A 261 1.95 1.58 -4.03
CA ALA A 261 1.81 0.18 -3.64
C ALA A 261 2.18 -0.65 -4.85
N PHE A 262 3.23 -1.45 -4.74
CA PHE A 262 3.69 -2.23 -5.88
C PHE A 262 2.68 -3.35 -6.19
N VAL A 263 2.36 -3.53 -7.48
CA VAL A 263 1.44 -4.59 -7.91
C VAL A 263 1.92 -5.98 -7.50
N GLU A 264 3.23 -6.16 -7.35
CA GLU A 264 3.86 -7.38 -6.85
C GLU A 264 3.50 -7.71 -5.38
N LEU A 265 2.93 -6.77 -4.61
CA LEU A 265 2.34 -7.11 -3.30
C LEU A 265 1.15 -8.07 -3.43
N GLU A 266 0.49 -8.13 -4.59
CA GLU A 266 -0.55 -9.12 -4.88
C GLU A 266 0.02 -10.55 -4.96
N SER A 267 1.25 -10.74 -5.45
CA SER A 267 1.88 -12.08 -5.45
C SER A 267 2.21 -12.54 -4.04
N ALA A 268 2.71 -11.63 -3.19
CA ALA A 268 2.94 -11.90 -1.77
C ALA A 268 1.64 -12.25 -1.03
N TYR A 269 0.54 -11.55 -1.31
CA TYR A 269 -0.77 -11.86 -0.71
C TYR A 269 -1.32 -13.21 -1.17
N ARG A 270 -1.19 -13.54 -2.46
CA ARG A 270 -1.54 -14.87 -2.98
C ARG A 270 -0.79 -15.98 -2.27
N ALA A 271 0.53 -15.85 -2.12
CA ALA A 271 1.35 -16.85 -1.42
C ALA A 271 0.89 -17.07 0.03
N ILE A 272 0.48 -16.01 0.74
CA ILE A 272 -0.13 -16.11 2.08
C ILE A 272 -1.42 -16.92 2.05
N ARG A 273 -2.30 -16.68 1.06
CA ARG A 273 -3.59 -17.38 0.91
C ARG A 273 -3.42 -18.84 0.50
N GLU A 274 -2.45 -19.13 -0.36
CA GLU A 274 -2.09 -20.50 -0.76
C GLU A 274 -1.54 -21.28 0.44
N SER A 275 -0.61 -20.68 1.19
CA SER A 275 -0.06 -21.29 2.41
C SER A 275 -1.12 -21.54 3.48
N ALA A 276 -2.16 -20.71 3.52
CA ALA A 276 -3.30 -20.87 4.43
C ALA A 276 -4.37 -21.84 3.91
N GLY A 277 -4.27 -22.33 2.67
CA GLY A 277 -5.27 -23.20 2.05
C GLY A 277 -6.59 -22.50 1.68
N THR A 278 -6.58 -21.18 1.49
CA THR A 278 -7.78 -20.35 1.26
C THR A 278 -7.72 -19.55 -0.05
N ALA A 279 -6.78 -19.89 -0.94
CA ALA A 279 -6.61 -19.23 -2.24
C ALA A 279 -7.81 -19.43 -3.18
N ASP A 280 -8.62 -20.47 -2.96
CA ASP A 280 -9.90 -20.69 -3.64
C ASP A 280 -10.93 -19.58 -3.37
N ARG A 281 -10.80 -18.87 -2.23
CA ARG A 281 -11.63 -17.72 -1.85
C ARG A 281 -11.04 -16.37 -2.29
N LEU A 282 -9.99 -16.37 -3.10
CA LEU A 282 -9.36 -15.18 -3.64
C LEU A 282 -9.50 -15.12 -5.17
N VAL A 283 -9.92 -13.97 -5.69
CA VAL A 283 -9.78 -13.60 -7.11
C VAL A 283 -9.05 -12.26 -7.17
N GLN A 284 -7.94 -12.24 -7.90
CA GLN A 284 -7.15 -11.02 -8.10
C GLN A 284 -7.33 -10.54 -9.53
N SER A 285 -7.50 -9.24 -9.68
CA SER A 285 -7.68 -8.59 -10.97
C SER A 285 -6.80 -7.34 -11.04
N PHE A 286 -6.51 -6.90 -12.26
CA PHE A 286 -5.50 -5.88 -12.51
C PHE A 286 -5.99 -4.94 -13.60
N SER A 287 -5.62 -3.67 -13.51
CA SER A 287 -5.95 -2.65 -14.51
C SER A 287 -4.70 -1.98 -15.09
N ASP A 288 -4.77 -1.60 -16.35
CA ASP A 288 -3.73 -0.81 -17.02
C ASP A 288 -3.86 0.69 -16.65
N GLU A 289 -3.43 0.97 -15.43
CA GLU A 289 -3.49 2.29 -14.82
C GLU A 289 -2.22 2.57 -14.04
N SER A 290 -1.96 3.86 -13.82
CA SER A 290 -0.77 4.34 -13.12
C SER A 290 -1.11 5.16 -11.87
N GLU A 291 -2.37 5.15 -11.45
CA GLU A 291 -2.86 5.87 -10.28
C GLU A 291 -2.94 4.95 -9.07
N HIS A 292 -2.65 5.52 -7.89
CA HIS A 292 -2.72 4.78 -6.64
C HIS A 292 -4.04 4.99 -5.89
N SER A 293 -4.51 6.24 -5.85
CA SER A 293 -5.55 6.65 -4.88
C SER A 293 -6.97 6.25 -5.30
N TYR A 294 -7.22 6.13 -6.61
CA TYR A 294 -8.50 5.80 -7.21
C TYR A 294 -8.25 5.29 -8.63
N LEU A 295 -9.09 4.39 -9.11
CA LEU A 295 -9.02 3.74 -10.43
C LEU A 295 -10.25 4.14 -11.25
N GLY A 296 -10.43 3.54 -12.43
CA GLY A 296 -11.58 3.83 -13.30
C GLY A 296 -12.91 3.68 -12.56
N GLU A 297 -13.74 4.73 -12.59
CA GLU A 297 -15.06 4.73 -11.92
C GLU A 297 -15.95 3.50 -12.25
N PRO A 298 -16.05 2.98 -13.49
CA PRO A 298 -16.89 1.80 -13.77
C PRO A 298 -16.37 0.48 -13.17
N GLU A 299 -15.12 0.43 -12.72
CA GLU A 299 -14.52 -0.78 -12.16
C GLU A 299 -15.09 -1.10 -10.77
N TYR A 300 -15.38 -0.08 -9.96
CA TYR A 300 -15.95 -0.24 -8.62
C TYR A 300 -17.35 -0.88 -8.59
N PRO A 301 -18.38 -0.38 -9.30
CA PRO A 301 -19.69 -1.02 -9.32
C PRO A 301 -19.63 -2.43 -9.91
N ALA A 302 -18.75 -2.67 -10.90
CA ALA A 302 -18.53 -4.00 -11.44
C ALA A 302 -17.99 -4.98 -10.38
N LEU A 303 -17.00 -4.56 -9.59
CA LEU A 303 -16.43 -5.34 -8.49
C LEU A 303 -17.45 -5.59 -7.38
N PHE A 304 -18.21 -4.57 -6.96
CA PHE A 304 -19.25 -4.73 -5.94
C PHE A 304 -20.33 -5.72 -6.39
N ALA A 305 -20.83 -5.58 -7.61
CA ALA A 305 -21.86 -6.47 -8.15
C ALA A 305 -21.34 -7.91 -8.29
N ALA A 306 -20.11 -8.11 -8.77
CA ALA A 306 -19.50 -9.43 -8.89
C ALA A 306 -19.25 -10.09 -7.53
N LEU A 307 -18.79 -9.32 -6.54
CA LEU A 307 -18.58 -9.83 -5.18
C LEU A 307 -19.91 -10.26 -4.55
N LEU A 308 -20.98 -9.48 -4.74
CA LEU A 308 -22.30 -9.84 -4.23
C LEU A 308 -22.90 -11.04 -4.94
N ASP A 309 -22.75 -11.17 -6.25
CA ASP A 309 -23.15 -12.38 -6.99
C ASP A 309 -22.39 -13.60 -6.46
N TRP A 310 -21.10 -13.48 -6.15
CA TRP A 310 -20.34 -14.58 -5.53
C TRP A 310 -20.89 -14.95 -4.15
N ILE A 311 -21.19 -13.95 -3.31
CA ILE A 311 -21.72 -14.16 -1.96
C ILE A 311 -23.13 -14.78 -1.99
N ASP A 312 -24.01 -14.24 -2.82
CA ASP A 312 -25.43 -14.59 -2.82
C ASP A 312 -25.75 -15.85 -3.63
N LYS A 313 -25.03 -16.07 -4.73
CA LYS A 313 -25.34 -17.13 -5.70
C LYS A 313 -24.25 -18.19 -5.79
N GLY A 314 -23.07 -17.93 -5.23
CA GLY A 314 -21.90 -18.80 -5.39
C GLY A 314 -21.14 -18.56 -6.71
N ASP A 315 -21.53 -17.55 -7.49
CA ASP A 315 -20.96 -17.22 -8.80
C ASP A 315 -19.56 -16.58 -8.65
N LYS A 316 -18.54 -17.42 -8.44
CA LYS A 316 -17.15 -16.95 -8.33
C LYS A 316 -16.71 -16.28 -9.64
N PRO A 317 -16.32 -14.99 -9.63
CA PRO A 317 -15.90 -14.32 -10.84
C PRO A 317 -14.52 -14.78 -11.31
N THR A 318 -14.26 -14.59 -12.60
CA THR A 318 -12.93 -14.65 -13.20
C THR A 318 -12.46 -13.23 -13.56
N PRO A 319 -11.15 -12.99 -13.74
CA PRO A 319 -10.67 -11.69 -14.25
C PRO A 319 -11.33 -11.29 -15.58
N ALA A 320 -11.62 -12.25 -16.46
CA ALA A 320 -12.31 -12.00 -17.73
C ALA A 320 -13.77 -11.58 -17.53
N SER A 321 -14.51 -12.26 -16.63
CA SER A 321 -15.90 -11.86 -16.34
C SER A 321 -15.99 -10.48 -15.66
N LEU A 322 -14.96 -10.10 -14.89
CA LEU A 322 -14.87 -8.76 -14.30
C LEU A 322 -14.72 -7.68 -15.37
N ALA A 323 -13.85 -7.91 -16.37
CA ALA A 323 -13.68 -6.99 -17.49
C ALA A 323 -14.97 -6.81 -18.30
N VAL A 324 -15.66 -7.91 -18.63
CA VAL A 324 -16.95 -7.87 -19.35
C VAL A 324 -18.00 -7.09 -18.55
N ARG A 325 -18.10 -7.36 -17.25
CA ARG A 325 -19.05 -6.66 -16.38
C ARG A 325 -18.74 -5.17 -16.29
N CYS A 326 -17.47 -4.83 -16.16
CA CYS A 326 -17.00 -3.45 -16.09
C CYS A 326 -17.33 -2.66 -17.36
N ALA A 327 -17.15 -3.24 -18.55
CA ALA A 327 -17.61 -2.63 -19.80
C ALA A 327 -19.12 -2.34 -19.81
N ALA A 328 -19.93 -3.23 -19.22
CA ALA A 328 -21.37 -3.01 -19.10
C ALA A 328 -21.77 -1.86 -18.14
N PHE A 329 -20.88 -1.45 -17.22
CA PHE A 329 -21.11 -0.31 -16.33
C PHE A 329 -20.64 1.03 -16.92
N GLU A 330 -19.77 1.03 -17.95
CA GLU A 330 -19.24 2.26 -18.54
C GLU A 330 -20.31 3.30 -18.90
N PRO A 331 -21.43 2.97 -19.59
CA PRO A 331 -22.40 3.99 -20.01
C PRO A 331 -23.01 4.81 -18.85
N ASN A 332 -22.98 4.27 -17.62
CA ASN A 332 -23.54 4.92 -16.44
C ASN A 332 -22.45 5.52 -15.51
N PHE A 333 -21.18 5.22 -15.76
CA PHE A 333 -20.05 5.53 -14.86
C PHE A 333 -18.80 6.03 -15.60
N ASP A 334 -18.90 6.41 -16.87
CA ASP A 334 -17.77 6.91 -17.68
C ASP A 334 -17.31 8.33 -17.36
N ASN A 335 -17.98 9.01 -16.40
CA ASN A 335 -17.66 10.38 -16.00
C ASN A 335 -17.60 11.35 -17.20
N GLY A 336 -18.55 11.21 -18.13
CA GLY A 336 -18.59 11.99 -19.36
C GLY A 336 -17.48 11.61 -20.35
N GLY A 337 -17.19 10.30 -20.45
CA GLY A 337 -16.18 9.70 -21.32
C GLY A 337 -14.73 9.79 -20.83
N LYS A 338 -14.50 10.24 -19.59
CA LYS A 338 -13.15 10.35 -18.99
C LYS A 338 -12.66 9.02 -18.41
N ASP A 339 -13.59 8.23 -17.89
CA ASP A 339 -13.33 6.96 -17.26
C ASP A 339 -13.79 5.82 -18.18
N ARG A 340 -13.02 4.74 -18.15
CA ARG A 340 -13.27 3.53 -18.94
C ARG A 340 -12.75 2.33 -18.18
N CYS A 341 -13.25 1.18 -18.55
CA CYS A 341 -12.80 -0.12 -18.11
C CYS A 341 -11.37 -0.38 -18.57
N ARG A 342 -10.45 -0.69 -17.65
CA ARG A 342 -9.03 -0.89 -17.97
C ARG A 342 -8.48 -2.23 -17.52
N PHE A 343 -9.36 -3.16 -17.12
CA PHE A 343 -8.98 -4.51 -16.72
C PHE A 343 -8.04 -5.18 -17.75
N ARG A 344 -7.05 -5.89 -17.22
CA ARG A 344 -6.12 -6.76 -17.96
C ARG A 344 -6.24 -8.18 -17.40
N PRO A 345 -7.19 -9.00 -17.89
CA PRO A 345 -7.50 -10.32 -17.32
C PRO A 345 -6.31 -11.29 -17.28
N GLU A 346 -5.43 -11.18 -18.28
CA GLU A 346 -4.28 -12.06 -18.47
C GLU A 346 -3.06 -11.65 -17.63
N TYR A 347 -3.07 -10.47 -17.02
CA TYR A 347 -1.92 -10.00 -16.25
C TYR A 347 -1.69 -10.90 -15.03
N ARG A 348 -0.41 -11.20 -14.78
CA ARG A 348 0.05 -11.90 -13.58
C ARG A 348 1.19 -11.09 -12.97
N PRO A 349 1.10 -10.69 -11.70
CA PRO A 349 2.16 -9.92 -11.05
C PRO A 349 3.38 -10.80 -10.87
N ALA A 350 4.56 -10.22 -11.06
CA ALA A 350 5.82 -10.86 -10.72
C ALA A 350 5.96 -11.04 -9.19
N PRO A 351 6.89 -11.88 -8.72
CA PRO A 351 7.28 -11.91 -7.31
C PRO A 351 7.76 -10.55 -6.82
N LEU A 352 7.52 -10.21 -5.55
CA LEU A 352 7.90 -8.93 -4.94
C LEU A 352 9.39 -8.63 -5.09
N GLU A 353 10.21 -9.67 -5.05
CA GLU A 353 11.66 -9.64 -5.19
C GLU A 353 12.11 -9.04 -6.54
N SER A 354 11.27 -9.10 -7.57
CA SER A 354 11.56 -8.47 -8.86
C SER A 354 11.51 -6.93 -8.79
N ARG A 355 10.75 -6.37 -7.83
CA ARG A 355 10.49 -4.94 -7.70
C ARG A 355 11.35 -4.23 -6.67
N VAL A 356 11.93 -4.98 -5.74
CA VAL A 356 12.83 -4.45 -4.70
C VAL A 356 14.30 -4.79 -5.02
N PRO A 357 15.28 -4.16 -4.35
CA PRO A 357 16.67 -4.61 -4.41
C PRO A 357 16.81 -6.07 -3.97
N ALA A 358 17.71 -6.82 -4.62
CA ALA A 358 17.96 -8.23 -4.31
C ALA A 358 18.56 -8.36 -2.91
N ARG A 359 18.02 -9.30 -2.11
CA ARG A 359 18.36 -9.48 -0.69
C ARG A 359 19.10 -10.78 -0.44
#